data_AF-A0A535KBK4-F1
#
_entry.id   AF-A0A535KBK4-F1
#
_cell.length_a   1.000
_cell.length_b   1.000
_cell.length_c   1.000
_cell.angle_alpha   90.00
_cell.angle_beta   90.00
_cell.angle_gamma   90.00
#
_symmetry.space_group_name_H-M   'P 1'
#
loop_
_entity.id
_entity.type
_entity.pdbx_description
1 polymer ?
#
loop_
_entity_poly.entity_id
_entity_poly.type
_entity_poly.pdbx_seq_one_letter_code
_entity_poly.pdbx_strand_id
1 'polypeptide(L)' 'ALNGVNPSLLGTTTRGDGATEVTYAGHPLYYFIADKKPGDITGQNIDAFGGPWYVVSPSGMQVR' A
#
# COMPACT_ATOMS: atom_id res chain seq x y z
N ALA A 1 -5.76 17.98 -12.41
CA ALA A 1 -4.62 17.45 -11.65
C ALA A 1 -4.97 16.02 -11.26
N LEU A 2 -4.03 15.06 -11.33
CA LEU A 2 -4.29 13.73 -10.79
C LEU A 2 -4.46 13.89 -9.27
N ASN A 3 -5.69 13.82 -8.79
CA ASN A 3 -6.03 13.76 -7.36
C ASN A 3 -5.65 12.37 -6.83
N GLY A 4 -4.37 12.02 -6.92
CA GLY A 4 -3.83 10.72 -6.54
C GLY A 4 -3.35 10.74 -5.09
N VAL A 5 -2.04 10.63 -4.92
CA VAL A 5 -1.36 10.65 -3.62
C VAL A 5 -1.13 12.07 -3.11
N ASN A 6 -1.30 12.28 -1.80
CA ASN A 6 -0.86 13.49 -1.10
C ASN A 6 0.64 13.37 -0.77
N PRO A 7 1.50 14.25 -1.31
CA PRO A 7 2.94 14.18 -1.08
C PRO A 7 3.35 14.26 0.39
N SER A 8 2.59 14.95 1.25
CA SER A 8 2.92 15.07 2.68
C SER A 8 2.73 13.76 3.46
N LEU A 9 2.06 12.78 2.86
CA LEU A 9 1.85 11.46 3.45
C LEU A 9 2.86 10.42 2.93
N LEU A 10 3.64 10.74 1.90
CA LEU A 10 4.68 9.84 1.40
C LEU A 10 5.88 9.81 2.35
N GLY A 11 6.40 8.61 2.56
CA GLY A 11 7.62 8.40 3.32
C GLY A 11 8.33 7.12 2.90
N THR A 12 9.40 6.81 3.63
CA THR A 12 10.11 5.55 3.51
C THR A 12 10.43 5.01 4.90
N THR A 13 10.67 3.71 4.98
CA THR A 13 11.20 3.06 6.18
C THR A 13 12.29 2.05 5.79
N THR A 14 13.24 1.82 6.69
CA THR A 14 14.21 0.73 6.54
C THR A 14 13.61 -0.55 7.12
N ARG A 15 13.61 -1.61 6.31
CA ARG A 15 13.17 -2.94 6.74
C ARG A 15 14.24 -3.64 7.58
N GLY A 16 13.85 -4.72 8.26
CA GLY A 16 14.79 -5.53 9.05
C GLY A 16 15.91 -6.18 8.22
N ASP A 17 15.71 -6.33 6.91
CA ASP A 17 16.72 -6.79 5.94
C ASP A 17 17.57 -5.65 5.33
N GLY A 18 17.39 -4.41 5.78
CA GLY A 18 18.12 -3.23 5.32
C GLY A 18 17.57 -2.59 4.04
N ALA A 19 16.56 -3.19 3.39
CA ALA A 19 15.94 -2.59 2.21
C ALA A 19 15.09 -1.36 2.57
N THR A 20 15.00 -0.41 1.64
CA THR A 20 14.08 0.73 1.75
C THR A 20 12.70 0.33 1.24
N GLU A 21 11.67 0.59 2.04
CA GLU A 21 10.26 0.36 1.69
C GLU A 21 9.52 1.69 1.66
N VAL A 22 8.60 1.86 0.70
CA VAL A 22 7.76 3.06 0.62
C VAL A 22 6.64 2.96 1.66
N THR A 23 6.34 4.08 2.32
CA THR A 23 5.20 4.21 3.21
C THR A 23 4.24 5.29 2.72
N TYR A 24 2.97 5.14 3.06
CA TYR A 24 1.95 6.17 2.88
C TYR A 24 1.15 6.33 4.18
N ALA A 25 1.14 7.54 4.73
CA ALA A 25 0.61 7.83 6.07
C ALA A 25 1.18 6.89 7.17
N GLY A 26 2.44 6.47 7.02
CA GLY A 26 3.11 5.57 7.96
C GLY A 26 2.85 4.07 7.73
N HIS A 27 1.95 3.70 6.80
CA HIS A 27 1.72 2.31 6.43
C HIS A 27 2.71 1.85 5.35
N PRO A 28 3.46 0.75 5.55
CA PRO A 28 4.26 0.15 4.49
C PRO A 28 3.37 -0.32 3.33
N LEU A 29 3.77 -0.02 2.09
CA LEU A 29 3.03 -0.41 0.90
C LEU A 29 3.64 -1.65 0.25
N TYR A 30 2.80 -2.56 -0.23
CA TYR A 30 3.22 -3.79 -0.87
C TYR A 30 2.52 -3.97 -2.22
N TYR A 31 3.22 -4.56 -3.18
CA TYR A 31 2.60 -5.07 -4.39
C TYR A 31 1.88 -6.39 -4.08
N PHE A 32 0.66 -6.54 -4.58
CA PHE A 32 -0.04 -7.80 -4.50
C PHE A 32 0.25 -8.65 -5.74
N ILE A 33 0.63 -9.92 -5.54
CA ILE A 33 1.19 -10.75 -6.61
C ILE A 33 0.19 -11.05 -7.74
N ALA A 34 -1.12 -11.02 -7.48
CA ALA A 34 -2.15 -11.28 -8.47
C ALA A 34 -2.61 -10.02 -9.23
N ASP A 35 -2.15 -8.82 -8.85
CA ASP A 35 -2.39 -7.60 -9.62
C ASP A 35 -1.44 -7.58 -10.83
N LYS A 36 -2.00 -7.51 -12.04
CA LYS A 36 -1.25 -7.61 -13.31
C LYS A 36 -1.43 -6.42 -14.23
N LYS A 37 -2.49 -5.64 -14.07
CA LYS A 37 -2.77 -4.44 -14.86
C LYS A 37 -3.16 -3.27 -13.95
N PRO A 38 -3.03 -2.02 -14.44
CA PRO A 38 -3.49 -0.86 -13.70
C PRO A 38 -4.95 -0.99 -13.27
N GLY A 39 -5.23 -0.73 -12.00
CA GLY A 39 -6.57 -0.81 -11.42
C GLY A 39 -6.96 -2.19 -10.87
N ASP A 40 -6.12 -3.21 -11.02
CA ASP A 40 -6.31 -4.45 -10.27
C ASP A 40 -6.17 -4.17 -8.76
N ILE A 41 -7.11 -4.73 -8.00
CA ILE A 41 -7.17 -4.68 -6.53
C ILE A 41 -7.51 -6.07 -5.98
N THR A 42 -6.94 -7.11 -6.59
CA THR A 42 -7.32 -8.51 -6.32
C THR A 42 -6.94 -8.97 -4.92
N GLY A 43 -6.05 -8.23 -4.25
CA GLY A 43 -5.71 -8.41 -2.84
C GLY A 43 -6.63 -7.67 -1.86
N GLN A 44 -7.61 -6.89 -2.32
CA GLN A 44 -8.49 -6.15 -1.41
C GLN A 44 -9.36 -7.10 -0.58
N ASN A 45 -9.34 -6.90 0.74
CA ASN A 45 -10.21 -7.59 1.71
C ASN A 45 -10.05 -9.12 1.69
N ILE A 46 -8.81 -9.59 1.57
CA ILE A 46 -8.47 -11.01 1.74
C ILE A 46 -7.48 -11.18 2.89
N ASP A 47 -7.47 -12.39 3.49
CA ASP A 47 -6.42 -12.83 4.39
C ASP A 47 -5.43 -13.72 3.63
N ALA A 48 -4.20 -13.24 3.47
CA ALA A 48 -3.14 -13.93 2.74
C ALA A 48 -1.76 -13.54 3.28
N PHE A 49 -0.76 -14.41 3.08
CA PHE A 49 0.63 -14.14 3.50
C PHE A 49 0.80 -13.77 4.99
N GLY A 50 -0.10 -14.28 5.85
CA GLY A 50 -0.05 -14.08 7.30
C GLY A 50 -0.87 -12.90 7.84
N GLY A 51 -1.66 -12.21 7.01
CA GLY A 51 -2.54 -11.13 7.49
C GLY A 51 -3.53 -10.58 6.45
N PRO A 52 -4.35 -9.59 6.85
CA PRO A 52 -5.33 -8.98 5.96
C PRO A 52 -4.66 -8.00 5.00
N TRP A 53 -5.19 -7.94 3.78
CA TRP A 53 -4.76 -7.02 2.74
C TRP A 53 -5.82 -5.96 2.47
N TYR A 54 -5.41 -4.69 2.48
CA TYR A 54 -6.28 -3.55 2.22
C TYR A 54 -5.58 -2.51 1.35
N VAL A 55 -6.32 -1.95 0.41
CA VAL A 55 -5.95 -0.74 -0.33
C VAL A 55 -5.91 0.43 0.65
N VAL A 56 -4.92 1.31 0.50
CA VAL A 56 -4.85 2.58 1.24
C VAL A 56 -5.52 3.67 0.42
N SER A 57 -6.49 4.36 1.02
CA SER A 57 -7.20 5.48 0.40
C SER A 57 -6.27 6.71 0.27
N PRO A 58 -6.66 7.72 -0.53
CA PRO A 58 -5.90 8.97 -0.61
C PRO A 58 -5.71 9.67 0.74
N SER A 59 -6.60 9.46 1.71
CA SER A 59 -6.49 10.01 3.07
C SER A 59 -5.54 9.22 3.97
N GLY A 60 -4.92 8.15 3.48
CA GLY A 60 -4.02 7.30 4.26
C GLY A 60 -4.71 6.23 5.09
N MET A 61 -6.02 6.03 4.92
CA MET A 61 -6.79 5.04 5.68
C MET A 61 -6.99 3.78 4.86
N GLN A 62 -7.05 2.61 5.50
CA GLN A 62 -7.49 1.39 4.81
C GLN A 62 -8.90 1.58 4.21
N VAL A 63 -9.11 1.07 3.00
CA VAL A 63 -10.44 0.90 2.42
C VAL A 63 -11.03 -0.38 3.01
N ARG A 64 -12.17 -0.27 3.69
CA ARG A 64 -12.95 -1.40 4.19
C ARG A 64 -14.05 -1.77 3.22
#